data_AF-A0A9X2I7K1-F1
#
_entry.id   AF-A0A9X2I7K1-F1
#
_cell.length_a   1.000
_cell.length_b   1.000
_cell.length_c   1.000
_cell.angle_alpha   90.00
_cell.angle_beta   90.00
_cell.angle_gamma   90.00
#
_symmetry.space_group_name_H-M   'P 1'
#
loop_
_entity.id
_entity.type
_entity.pdbx_description
1 polymer ?
#
loop_
_entity_poly.entity_id
_entity_poly.type
_entity_poly.pdbx_seq_one_letter_code
_entity_poly.pdbx_strand_id
1 'polypeptide(L)'
;MTWHWKELLPVDRFSVRTSNFITEMDRLTLTLLYQPLTGAIAHSLYLTLLSQLEKDQYWSNELTHRQLMMLLGVSLEVIYEERKKLEGIGLLKTYKRKDEDGGATYLYELQPPMTPKQFFENDVLSVYLFNRLGKSHYRTLRDRFTLDKIDHDQYTEMTYAFDEVFVSLHHSEMVTNLKSETGNALKMEKGKELLSINDQNEMMFTQFDFDLLVKSLSTFIVPEEILTSEVKKTISRLAFVYKIEPLEMSSIVQQALLHDEKLDLLELRKKAQEWYKVEHGNEPPGIGMQKQPVNQQTMAGKEPQTEEERAIKFYETTSPLELLEIRSHGGKVAAADVKIIESLILDHQLLPGVANVLLDFMLYSHDMKLSKALIDKVAGHWSRKKVKNVKEAMQLAILEQRKANEASTQKVTQAQAKKRSGQRKQPQKRDKLPKWLVAEKKEQSTTESKANENPNRKNEDEQSFEQMLENLRKSKAQKGGK
;
A
#
# COMPACT_ATOMS: atom_id res chain seq x y z
N MET A 1 -24.53 -32.76 -38.58
CA MET A 1 -25.13 -33.55 -37.49
C MET A 1 -24.03 -34.31 -36.76
N THR A 2 -23.37 -33.66 -35.80
CA THR A 2 -22.40 -34.33 -34.91
C THR A 2 -23.19 -35.13 -33.88
N TRP A 3 -23.03 -36.44 -33.88
CA TRP A 3 -23.75 -37.31 -32.96
C TRP A 3 -23.25 -37.11 -31.52
N HIS A 4 -24.12 -36.59 -30.65
CA HIS A 4 -23.80 -36.23 -29.26
C HIS A 4 -23.16 -37.39 -28.47
N TRP A 5 -23.56 -38.64 -28.74
CA TRP A 5 -23.04 -39.84 -28.08
C TRP A 5 -21.54 -40.14 -28.34
N LYS A 6 -20.94 -39.56 -29.38
CA LYS A 6 -19.49 -39.68 -29.62
C LYS A 6 -18.67 -38.69 -28.78
N GLU A 7 -19.31 -37.63 -28.31
CA GLU A 7 -18.64 -36.56 -27.59
C GLU A 7 -18.99 -36.56 -26.11
N LEU A 8 -20.27 -36.73 -25.75
CA LEU A 8 -20.81 -36.59 -24.40
C LEU A 8 -21.70 -37.78 -24.03
N LEU A 9 -21.43 -38.40 -22.88
CA LEU A 9 -22.21 -39.50 -22.33
C LEU A 9 -22.93 -39.08 -21.03
N PRO A 10 -24.08 -39.68 -20.68
CA PRO A 10 -24.80 -39.36 -19.43
C PRO A 10 -23.99 -39.63 -18.15
N VAL A 11 -23.03 -40.56 -18.22
CA VAL A 11 -22.15 -40.95 -17.12
C VAL A 11 -20.95 -40.02 -16.94
N ASP A 12 -20.66 -39.17 -17.93
CA ASP A 12 -19.55 -38.24 -17.84
C ASP A 12 -19.77 -37.24 -16.69
N ARG A 13 -18.70 -36.95 -15.96
CA ARG A 13 -18.73 -36.01 -14.85
C ARG A 13 -18.48 -34.59 -15.33
N PHE A 14 -19.03 -33.60 -14.64
CA PHE A 14 -18.70 -32.20 -14.85
C PHE A 14 -18.56 -31.45 -13.53
N SER A 15 -17.73 -30.42 -13.52
CA SER A 15 -17.70 -29.38 -12.49
C SER A 15 -18.00 -28.02 -13.12
N VAL A 16 -18.59 -27.13 -12.33
CA VAL A 16 -18.92 -25.77 -12.74
C VAL A 16 -17.99 -24.81 -12.02
N ARG A 17 -17.46 -23.83 -12.76
CA ARG A 17 -16.71 -22.71 -12.22
C ARG A 17 -17.29 -21.41 -12.76
N THR A 18 -17.28 -20.35 -11.99
CA THR A 18 -17.50 -18.99 -12.49
C THR A 18 -16.16 -18.26 -12.67
N SER A 19 -16.03 -17.52 -13.77
CA SER A 19 -14.88 -16.62 -13.95
C SER A 19 -15.03 -15.35 -13.12
N ASN A 20 -16.27 -14.87 -12.97
CA ASN A 20 -16.63 -13.70 -12.17
C ASN A 20 -17.99 -13.90 -11.51
N PHE A 21 -18.33 -13.07 -10.53
CA PHE A 21 -19.67 -13.12 -9.93
C PHE A 21 -20.72 -12.52 -10.87
N ILE A 22 -21.94 -13.01 -10.72
CA ILE A 22 -23.08 -12.61 -11.55
C ILE A 22 -23.99 -11.73 -10.71
N THR A 23 -24.17 -10.50 -11.16
CA THR A 23 -25.00 -9.49 -10.51
C THR A 23 -26.47 -9.62 -10.92
N GLU A 24 -27.37 -8.92 -10.23
CA GLU A 24 -28.77 -8.84 -10.64
C GLU A 24 -28.94 -8.13 -12.00
N MET A 25 -28.06 -7.19 -12.34
CA MET A 25 -28.04 -6.58 -13.68
C MET A 25 -27.72 -7.64 -14.74
N ASP A 26 -26.77 -8.52 -14.49
CA ASP A 26 -26.42 -9.61 -15.40
C ASP A 26 -27.59 -10.56 -15.63
N ARG A 27 -28.37 -10.87 -14.58
CA ARG A 27 -29.61 -11.67 -14.72
C ARG A 27 -30.62 -10.99 -15.61
N LEU A 28 -30.82 -9.67 -15.47
CA LEU A 28 -31.70 -8.90 -16.35
C LEU A 28 -31.20 -8.93 -17.80
N THR A 29 -29.91 -8.76 -18.02
CA THR A 29 -29.30 -8.82 -19.35
C THR A 29 -29.47 -10.19 -19.99
N LEU A 30 -29.29 -11.28 -19.22
CA LEU A 30 -29.49 -12.65 -19.69
C LEU A 30 -30.94 -12.89 -20.13
N THR A 31 -31.92 -12.42 -19.36
CA THR A 31 -33.35 -12.60 -19.65
C THR A 31 -33.82 -11.71 -20.79
N LEU A 32 -33.40 -10.45 -20.82
CA LEU A 32 -33.95 -9.46 -21.75
C LEU A 32 -33.20 -9.38 -23.07
N LEU A 33 -31.88 -9.59 -23.07
CA LEU A 33 -31.04 -9.46 -24.28
C LEU A 33 -30.63 -10.82 -24.84
N TYR A 34 -30.18 -11.77 -24.01
CA TYR A 34 -29.65 -13.05 -24.48
C TYR A 34 -30.74 -14.10 -24.75
N GLN A 35 -31.76 -14.22 -23.89
CA GLN A 35 -32.82 -15.22 -24.05
C GLN A 35 -33.56 -15.14 -25.41
N PRO A 36 -33.87 -13.96 -25.98
CA PRO A 36 -34.44 -13.87 -27.33
C PRO A 36 -33.55 -14.45 -28.44
N LEU A 37 -32.24 -14.54 -28.20
CA LEU A 37 -31.25 -15.03 -29.15
C LEU A 37 -30.96 -16.52 -28.98
N THR A 38 -30.77 -16.97 -27.73
CA THR A 38 -30.38 -18.34 -27.38
C THR A 38 -31.59 -19.27 -27.21
N GLY A 39 -32.71 -18.73 -26.74
CA GLY A 39 -33.93 -19.46 -26.40
C GLY A 39 -34.05 -19.75 -24.91
N ALA A 40 -35.25 -20.16 -24.49
CA ALA A 40 -35.58 -20.39 -23.08
C ALA A 40 -34.75 -21.54 -22.46
N ILE A 41 -34.47 -22.60 -23.23
CA ILE A 41 -33.79 -23.80 -22.70
C ILE A 41 -32.31 -23.50 -22.41
N ALA A 42 -31.59 -22.84 -23.32
CA ALA A 42 -30.24 -22.35 -23.05
C ALA A 42 -30.17 -21.41 -21.84
N HIS A 43 -31.14 -20.50 -21.72
CA HIS A 43 -31.22 -19.61 -20.55
C HIS A 43 -31.42 -20.40 -19.24
N SER A 44 -32.34 -21.38 -19.23
CA SER A 44 -32.54 -22.27 -18.09
C SER A 44 -31.30 -23.10 -17.77
N LEU A 45 -30.62 -23.66 -18.77
CA LEU A 45 -29.35 -24.39 -18.60
C LEU A 45 -28.29 -23.53 -17.92
N TYR A 46 -28.11 -22.28 -18.37
CA TYR A 46 -27.17 -21.35 -17.74
C TYR A 46 -27.52 -21.09 -16.27
N LEU A 47 -28.79 -20.82 -15.97
CA LEU A 47 -29.24 -20.59 -14.59
C LEU A 47 -29.13 -21.83 -13.70
N THR A 48 -29.38 -23.03 -14.24
CA THR A 48 -29.22 -24.29 -13.51
C THR A 48 -27.75 -24.58 -13.19
N LEU A 49 -26.84 -24.29 -14.12
CA LEU A 49 -25.39 -24.37 -13.87
C LEU A 49 -24.97 -23.35 -12.82
N LEU A 50 -25.49 -22.11 -12.90
CA LEU A 50 -25.22 -21.07 -11.92
C LEU A 50 -25.72 -21.47 -10.53
N SER A 51 -26.88 -22.12 -10.41
CA SER A 51 -27.41 -22.57 -9.12
C SER A 51 -26.65 -23.74 -8.51
N GLN A 52 -25.78 -24.44 -9.27
CA GLN A 52 -24.89 -25.47 -8.71
C GLN A 52 -23.72 -24.87 -7.93
N LEU A 53 -23.45 -23.58 -8.09
CA LEU A 53 -22.45 -22.87 -7.31
C LEU A 53 -23.09 -22.46 -5.98
N GLU A 54 -22.58 -23.01 -4.88
CA GLU A 54 -23.01 -22.63 -3.54
C GLU A 54 -22.64 -21.15 -3.27
N LYS A 55 -23.37 -20.49 -2.37
CA LYS A 55 -23.04 -19.11 -1.97
C LYS A 55 -21.59 -19.07 -1.47
N ASP A 56 -20.83 -18.08 -1.95
CA ASP A 56 -19.42 -17.86 -1.64
C ASP A 56 -18.43 -18.91 -2.18
N GLN A 57 -18.90 -19.81 -3.06
CA GLN A 57 -18.03 -20.77 -3.78
C GLN A 57 -18.00 -20.46 -5.28
N TYR A 58 -16.79 -20.39 -5.84
CA TYR A 58 -16.55 -20.20 -7.28
C TYR A 58 -16.38 -21.53 -8.03
N TRP A 59 -16.54 -22.65 -7.33
CA TRP A 59 -16.34 -24.00 -7.86
C TRP A 59 -17.40 -24.93 -7.29
N SER A 60 -18.04 -25.74 -8.14
CA SER A 60 -19.03 -26.73 -7.72
C SER A 60 -18.39 -28.11 -7.51
N ASN A 61 -19.07 -28.96 -6.74
CA ASN A 61 -18.76 -30.39 -6.68
C ASN A 61 -18.93 -31.05 -8.06
N GLU A 62 -18.28 -32.21 -8.25
CA GLU A 62 -18.44 -33.01 -9.47
C GLU A 62 -19.83 -33.64 -9.51
N LEU A 63 -20.54 -33.42 -10.62
CA LEU A 63 -21.89 -33.95 -10.88
C LEU A 63 -21.88 -34.75 -12.19
N THR A 64 -22.89 -35.60 -12.39
CA THR A 64 -23.06 -36.36 -13.64
C THR A 64 -24.03 -35.66 -14.58
N HIS A 65 -23.83 -35.80 -15.89
CA HIS A 65 -24.76 -35.25 -16.88
C HIS A 65 -26.18 -35.83 -16.74
N ARG A 66 -26.33 -37.06 -16.24
CA ARG A 66 -27.62 -37.64 -15.87
C ARG A 66 -28.37 -36.78 -14.83
N GLN A 67 -27.67 -36.24 -13.83
CA GLN A 67 -28.30 -35.35 -12.83
C GLN A 67 -28.75 -34.04 -13.48
N LEU A 68 -27.94 -33.46 -14.38
CA LEU A 68 -28.30 -32.25 -15.10
C LEU A 68 -29.52 -32.46 -16.01
N MET A 69 -29.65 -33.63 -16.66
CA MET A 69 -30.86 -34.03 -17.38
C MET A 69 -32.09 -34.06 -16.49
N MET A 70 -31.98 -34.64 -15.28
CA MET A 70 -33.09 -34.70 -14.32
C MET A 70 -33.48 -33.30 -13.81
N LEU A 71 -32.50 -32.42 -13.56
CA LEU A 71 -32.75 -31.06 -13.07
C LEU A 71 -33.46 -30.18 -14.10
N LEU A 72 -33.04 -30.25 -15.37
CA LEU A 72 -33.66 -29.48 -16.46
C LEU A 72 -34.89 -30.15 -17.07
N GLY A 73 -35.09 -31.45 -16.84
CA GLY A 73 -36.18 -32.22 -17.42
C GLY A 73 -36.08 -32.44 -18.93
N VAL A 74 -34.86 -32.44 -19.49
CA VAL A 74 -34.61 -32.57 -20.95
C VAL A 74 -33.60 -33.68 -21.26
N SER A 75 -33.59 -34.14 -22.52
CA SER A 75 -32.65 -35.15 -22.99
C SER A 75 -31.22 -34.61 -23.12
N LEU A 76 -30.23 -35.50 -23.12
CA LEU A 76 -28.82 -35.13 -23.26
C LEU A 76 -28.53 -34.44 -24.60
N GLU A 77 -29.24 -34.85 -25.66
CA GLU A 77 -29.13 -34.26 -26.99
C GLU A 77 -29.49 -32.77 -26.97
N VAL A 78 -30.63 -32.43 -26.34
CA VAL A 78 -31.07 -31.03 -26.19
C VAL A 78 -30.05 -30.24 -25.36
N ILE A 79 -29.59 -30.80 -24.24
CA ILE A 79 -28.55 -30.14 -23.42
C ILE A 79 -27.30 -29.86 -24.24
N TYR A 80 -26.85 -30.81 -25.05
CA TYR A 80 -25.65 -30.66 -25.85
C TYR A 80 -25.81 -29.57 -26.94
N GLU A 81 -26.98 -29.47 -27.58
CA GLU A 81 -27.27 -28.40 -28.54
C GLU A 81 -27.38 -27.03 -27.88
N GLU A 82 -28.09 -26.93 -26.75
CA GLU A 82 -28.23 -25.66 -26.02
C GLU A 82 -26.90 -25.22 -25.40
N ARG A 83 -26.06 -26.17 -24.96
CA ARG A 83 -24.68 -25.90 -24.53
C ARG A 83 -23.85 -25.27 -25.64
N LYS A 84 -23.95 -25.79 -26.87
CA LYS A 84 -23.28 -25.18 -28.03
C LYS A 84 -23.73 -23.74 -28.30
N LYS A 85 -25.00 -23.41 -28.06
CA LYS A 85 -25.48 -22.03 -28.17
C LYS A 85 -24.84 -21.13 -27.12
N LEU A 86 -24.77 -21.59 -25.87
CA LEU A 86 -24.10 -20.86 -24.78
C LEU A 86 -22.61 -20.68 -25.05
N GLU A 87 -21.93 -21.70 -25.60
CA GLU A 87 -20.54 -21.62 -26.05
C GLU A 87 -20.38 -20.60 -27.19
N GLY A 88 -21.25 -20.68 -28.21
CA GLY A 88 -21.18 -19.82 -29.39
C GLY A 88 -21.44 -18.34 -29.13
N ILE A 89 -22.28 -18.03 -28.13
CA ILE A 89 -22.55 -16.64 -27.72
C ILE A 89 -21.60 -16.14 -26.61
N GLY A 90 -20.67 -17.00 -26.16
CA GLY A 90 -19.62 -16.63 -25.20
C GLY A 90 -20.02 -16.67 -23.72
N LEU A 91 -21.17 -17.25 -23.37
CA LEU A 91 -21.62 -17.38 -21.98
C LEU A 91 -21.03 -18.60 -21.25
N LEU A 92 -20.49 -19.57 -21.99
CA LEU A 92 -19.92 -20.78 -21.42
C LEU A 92 -18.62 -21.15 -22.13
N LYS A 93 -17.57 -21.47 -21.35
CA LYS A 93 -16.38 -22.14 -21.86
C LYS A 93 -16.36 -23.58 -21.34
N THR A 94 -16.17 -24.53 -22.25
CA THR A 94 -16.15 -25.95 -21.94
C THR A 94 -14.74 -26.49 -22.12
N TYR A 95 -14.20 -27.14 -21.08
CA TYR A 95 -12.94 -27.88 -21.16
C TYR A 95 -13.20 -29.36 -20.87
N LYS A 96 -12.42 -30.24 -21.50
CA LYS A 96 -12.52 -31.69 -21.34
C LYS A 96 -11.18 -32.25 -20.90
N ARG A 97 -11.17 -32.92 -19.75
CA ARG A 97 -10.04 -33.74 -19.29
C ARG A 97 -10.37 -35.21 -19.50
N LYS A 98 -9.43 -35.95 -20.05
CA LYS A 98 -9.49 -37.42 -20.09
C LYS A 98 -8.79 -37.94 -18.85
N ASP A 99 -9.50 -38.73 -18.05
CA ASP A 99 -8.93 -39.38 -16.89
C ASP A 99 -8.20 -40.66 -17.34
N GLU A 100 -7.20 -41.10 -16.56
CA GLU A 100 -6.36 -42.27 -16.89
C GLU A 100 -7.19 -43.58 -17.01
N ASP A 101 -8.33 -43.65 -16.30
CA ASP A 101 -9.29 -44.78 -16.33
C ASP A 101 -10.21 -44.78 -17.57
N GLY A 102 -10.01 -43.89 -18.54
CA GLY A 102 -10.83 -43.78 -19.75
C GLY A 102 -12.15 -43.00 -19.57
N GLY A 103 -12.42 -42.49 -18.37
CA GLY A 103 -13.52 -41.55 -18.11
C GLY A 103 -13.23 -40.14 -18.65
N ALA A 104 -14.29 -39.38 -18.96
CA ALA A 104 -14.19 -37.98 -19.31
C ALA A 104 -14.79 -37.09 -18.21
N THR A 105 -14.01 -36.09 -17.78
CA THR A 105 -14.44 -35.07 -16.84
C THR A 105 -14.48 -33.71 -17.55
N TYR A 106 -15.62 -33.02 -17.45
CA TYR A 106 -15.85 -31.71 -18.06
C TYR A 106 -15.69 -30.59 -17.02
N LEU A 107 -15.17 -29.46 -17.46
CA LEU A 107 -15.19 -28.22 -16.70
C LEU A 107 -16.01 -27.20 -17.47
N TYR A 108 -17.09 -26.75 -16.86
CA TYR A 108 -17.97 -25.70 -17.37
C TYR A 108 -17.66 -24.39 -16.67
N GLU A 109 -16.94 -23.51 -17.37
CA GLU A 109 -16.59 -22.19 -16.88
C GLU A 109 -17.60 -21.16 -17.37
N LEU A 110 -18.53 -20.77 -16.50
CA LEU A 110 -19.55 -19.76 -16.75
C LEU A 110 -18.90 -18.38 -16.86
N GLN A 111 -19.21 -17.68 -17.95
CA GLN A 111 -18.82 -16.30 -18.17
C GLN A 111 -20.02 -15.38 -17.88
N PRO A 112 -19.80 -14.21 -17.27
CA PRO A 112 -20.85 -13.21 -17.14
C PRO A 112 -21.30 -12.72 -18.53
N PRO A 113 -22.57 -12.30 -18.68
CA PRO A 113 -23.01 -11.64 -19.90
C PRO A 113 -22.26 -10.32 -20.11
N MET A 114 -22.26 -9.82 -21.33
CA MET A 114 -21.77 -8.47 -21.61
C MET A 114 -22.63 -7.44 -20.86
N THR A 115 -22.02 -6.33 -20.46
CA THR A 115 -22.80 -5.20 -19.93
C THR A 115 -23.80 -4.72 -20.99
N PRO A 116 -24.94 -4.12 -20.61
CA PRO A 116 -25.91 -3.62 -21.58
C PRO A 116 -25.28 -2.70 -22.64
N LYS A 117 -24.35 -1.83 -22.22
CA LYS A 117 -23.58 -0.97 -23.13
C LYS A 117 -22.79 -1.78 -24.16
N GLN A 118 -21.94 -2.70 -23.71
CA GLN A 118 -21.14 -3.56 -24.59
C GLN A 118 -22.01 -4.40 -25.54
N PHE A 119 -23.17 -4.88 -25.06
CA PHE A 119 -24.09 -5.66 -25.88
C PHE A 119 -24.68 -4.82 -27.02
N PHE A 120 -25.15 -3.60 -26.73
CA PHE A 120 -25.75 -2.72 -27.74
C PHE A 120 -24.71 -2.08 -28.68
N GLU A 121 -23.47 -1.92 -28.24
CA GLU A 121 -22.32 -1.48 -29.07
C GLU A 121 -21.76 -2.62 -29.93
N ASN A 122 -22.10 -3.88 -29.64
CA ASN A 122 -21.67 -5.02 -30.45
C ASN A 122 -22.49 -5.09 -31.75
N ASP A 123 -21.83 -4.90 -32.89
CA ASP A 123 -22.47 -4.87 -34.22
C ASP A 123 -23.21 -6.15 -34.61
N VAL A 124 -22.82 -7.30 -34.07
CA VAL A 124 -23.42 -8.59 -34.42
C VAL A 124 -24.63 -8.88 -33.54
N LEU A 125 -24.47 -8.80 -32.21
CA LEU A 125 -25.53 -9.15 -31.25
C LEU A 125 -26.68 -8.14 -31.26
N SER A 126 -26.36 -6.84 -31.37
CA SER A 126 -27.37 -5.78 -31.43
C SER A 126 -28.26 -5.92 -32.67
N VAL A 127 -27.67 -6.15 -33.84
CA VAL A 127 -28.39 -6.36 -35.10
C VAL A 127 -29.17 -7.68 -35.07
N TYR A 128 -28.59 -8.75 -34.52
CA TYR A 128 -29.28 -10.02 -34.39
C TYR A 128 -30.53 -9.91 -33.49
N LEU A 129 -30.42 -9.18 -32.37
CA LEU A 129 -31.54 -8.89 -31.48
C LEU A 129 -32.59 -8.00 -32.15
N PHE A 130 -32.16 -6.98 -32.90
CA PHE A 130 -33.04 -6.11 -33.67
C PHE A 130 -33.86 -6.91 -34.70
N ASN A 131 -33.22 -7.82 -35.43
CA ASN A 131 -33.89 -8.66 -36.42
C ASN A 131 -34.91 -9.63 -35.80
N ARG A 132 -34.68 -10.07 -34.56
CA ARG A 132 -35.59 -10.97 -33.82
C ARG A 132 -36.79 -10.25 -33.22
N LEU A 133 -36.58 -9.08 -32.60
CA LEU A 133 -37.62 -8.34 -31.87
C LEU A 133 -38.38 -7.33 -32.74
N GLY A 134 -37.76 -6.90 -33.83
CA GLY A 134 -38.25 -5.81 -34.66
C GLY A 134 -38.05 -4.43 -34.04
N LYS A 135 -38.23 -3.40 -34.87
CA LYS A 135 -37.87 -2.01 -34.55
C LYS A 135 -38.52 -1.44 -33.29
N SER A 136 -39.80 -1.72 -33.05
CA SER A 136 -40.55 -1.15 -31.92
C SER A 136 -40.06 -1.73 -30.59
N HIS A 137 -40.07 -3.06 -30.46
CA HIS A 137 -39.68 -3.74 -29.23
C HIS A 137 -38.19 -3.55 -28.92
N TYR A 138 -37.33 -3.53 -29.93
CA TYR A 138 -35.90 -3.25 -29.74
C TYR A 138 -35.67 -1.86 -29.14
N ARG A 139 -36.40 -0.84 -29.60
CA ARG A 139 -36.29 0.52 -29.03
C ARG A 139 -36.72 0.55 -27.58
N THR A 140 -37.91 0.05 -27.27
CA THR A 140 -38.42 -0.01 -25.88
C THR A 140 -37.47 -0.77 -24.95
N LEU A 141 -36.87 -1.87 -25.45
CA LEU A 141 -35.91 -2.65 -24.69
C LEU A 141 -34.60 -1.88 -24.46
N ARG A 142 -34.10 -1.19 -25.49
CA ARG A 142 -32.91 -0.33 -25.38
C ARG A 142 -33.16 0.82 -24.40
N ASP A 143 -34.33 1.45 -24.47
CA ASP A 143 -34.70 2.58 -23.61
C ASP A 143 -34.71 2.18 -22.12
N ARG A 144 -35.02 0.92 -21.81
CA ARG A 144 -34.94 0.36 -20.44
C ARG A 144 -33.51 0.31 -19.87
N PHE A 145 -32.49 0.24 -20.74
CA PHE A 145 -31.08 0.19 -20.36
C PHE A 145 -30.35 1.52 -20.61
N THR A 146 -31.07 2.57 -21.03
CA THR A 146 -30.52 3.92 -21.18
C THR A 146 -30.89 4.78 -19.99
N LEU A 147 -29.98 5.68 -19.63
CA LEU A 147 -30.21 6.74 -18.65
C LEU A 147 -30.10 8.09 -19.37
N ASP A 148 -30.91 9.04 -18.94
CA ASP A 148 -30.84 10.40 -19.46
C ASP A 148 -29.48 11.00 -19.10
N LYS A 149 -28.80 11.55 -20.11
CA LYS A 149 -27.53 12.22 -19.89
C LYS A 149 -27.80 13.53 -19.14
N ILE A 150 -27.22 13.66 -17.96
CA ILE A 150 -27.28 14.90 -17.19
C ILE A 150 -26.35 15.90 -17.86
N ASP A 151 -26.87 17.08 -18.14
CA ASP A 151 -26.07 18.20 -18.61
C ASP A 151 -25.32 18.80 -17.41
N HIS A 152 -24.04 18.45 -17.30
CA HIS A 152 -23.19 18.90 -16.20
C HIS A 152 -22.81 20.38 -16.32
N ASP A 153 -23.08 21.06 -17.43
CA ASP A 153 -22.76 22.49 -17.59
C ASP A 153 -23.54 23.39 -16.60
N GLN A 154 -24.69 22.91 -16.14
CA GLN A 154 -25.53 23.59 -15.15
C GLN A 154 -25.15 23.25 -13.70
N TYR A 155 -24.20 22.34 -13.48
CA TYR A 155 -23.83 21.83 -12.17
C TYR A 155 -22.34 22.02 -11.92
N THR A 156 -21.99 22.58 -10.76
CA THR A 156 -20.60 22.61 -10.30
C THR A 156 -20.33 21.36 -9.48
N GLU A 157 -19.33 20.56 -9.87
CA GLU A 157 -18.89 19.42 -9.08
C GLU A 157 -18.32 19.88 -7.73
N MET A 158 -18.91 19.40 -6.63
CA MET A 158 -18.46 19.67 -5.25
C MET A 158 -17.97 18.40 -4.54
N THR A 159 -17.51 17.41 -5.31
CA THR A 159 -16.95 16.17 -4.77
C THR A 159 -15.60 16.49 -4.15
N TYR A 160 -15.46 16.31 -2.84
CA TYR A 160 -14.17 16.44 -2.17
C TYR A 160 -13.24 15.30 -2.57
N ALA A 161 -11.96 15.61 -2.78
CA ALA A 161 -10.96 14.58 -3.04
C ALA A 161 -10.68 13.76 -1.77
N PHE A 162 -10.19 12.53 -1.94
CA PHE A 162 -9.95 11.61 -0.83
C PHE A 162 -8.99 12.20 0.22
N ASP A 163 -7.94 12.86 -0.23
CA ASP A 163 -6.91 13.53 0.58
C ASP A 163 -7.42 14.79 1.31
N GLU A 164 -8.50 15.41 0.84
CA GLU A 164 -9.12 16.57 1.51
C GLU A 164 -9.92 16.17 2.75
N VAL A 165 -10.51 14.96 2.74
CA VAL A 165 -11.35 14.46 3.85
C VAL A 165 -10.58 13.50 4.75
N PHE A 166 -9.73 12.64 4.18
CA PHE A 166 -9.03 11.58 4.90
C PHE A 166 -7.55 11.95 5.13
N VAL A 167 -7.31 12.81 6.13
CA VAL A 167 -5.98 13.29 6.55
C VAL A 167 -5.17 12.23 7.34
N SER A 168 -5.72 11.03 7.52
CA SER A 168 -5.25 10.05 8.51
C SER A 168 -4.30 8.97 7.97
N LEU A 169 -4.07 8.88 6.65
CA LEU A 169 -3.12 7.90 6.12
C LEU A 169 -1.71 8.49 6.12
N HIS A 170 -0.91 8.12 7.13
CA HIS A 170 0.52 8.42 7.11
C HIS A 170 1.17 7.66 5.94
N HIS A 171 2.16 8.24 5.25
CA HIS A 171 2.83 7.57 4.11
C HIS A 171 3.41 6.19 4.50
N SER A 172 3.76 5.98 5.77
CA SER A 172 4.19 4.69 6.33
C SER A 172 3.11 3.61 6.38
N GLU A 173 1.83 3.99 6.37
CA GLU A 173 0.68 3.07 6.39
C GLU A 173 0.23 2.68 4.96
N MET A 174 0.58 3.50 3.96
CA MET A 174 0.34 3.21 2.53
C MET A 174 1.47 2.40 1.88
N VAL A 175 2.71 2.57 2.33
CA VAL A 175 3.84 1.76 1.85
C VAL A 175 3.85 0.46 2.64
N THR A 176 3.08 -0.52 2.14
CA THR A 176 3.15 -1.89 2.63
C THR A 176 4.58 -2.38 2.44
N ASN A 177 5.36 -2.49 3.50
CA ASN A 177 6.65 -3.15 3.44
C ASN A 177 6.41 -4.56 2.90
N LEU A 178 6.75 -4.82 1.62
CA LEU A 178 6.58 -6.12 0.95
C LEU A 178 7.30 -7.30 1.66
N LYS A 179 8.02 -7.02 2.75
CA LYS A 179 8.75 -7.97 3.60
C LYS A 179 8.12 -8.18 5.00
N SER A 180 7.08 -7.44 5.39
CA SER A 180 6.34 -7.70 6.64
C SER A 180 5.24 -8.74 6.42
N GLU A 181 4.73 -9.35 7.50
CA GLU A 181 3.56 -10.26 7.45
C GLU A 181 2.36 -9.60 6.75
N THR A 182 2.16 -8.30 6.93
CA THR A 182 1.12 -7.51 6.24
C THR A 182 1.37 -7.40 4.73
N GLY A 183 2.63 -7.23 4.31
CA GLY A 183 2.99 -7.19 2.89
C GLY A 183 2.91 -8.55 2.20
N ASN A 184 2.99 -9.66 2.93
CA ASN A 184 2.68 -10.98 2.38
C ASN A 184 1.18 -11.27 2.35
N ALA A 185 0.40 -10.73 3.30
CA ALA A 185 -1.07 -10.84 3.29
C ALA A 185 -1.74 -10.05 2.15
N LEU A 186 -1.12 -8.96 1.70
CA LEU A 186 -1.61 -8.14 0.58
C LEU A 186 -1.11 -8.62 -0.79
N LYS A 187 -0.14 -9.55 -0.82
CA LYS A 187 0.26 -10.19 -2.07
C LYS A 187 -0.75 -11.26 -2.41
N MET A 188 -1.22 -11.22 -3.64
CA MET A 188 -2.02 -12.29 -4.21
C MET A 188 -1.21 -13.59 -4.26
N GLU A 189 -1.80 -14.69 -3.81
CA GLU A 189 -1.21 -16.02 -3.99
C GLU A 189 -1.08 -16.34 -5.48
N LYS A 190 0.04 -16.95 -5.87
CA LYS A 190 0.26 -17.38 -7.26
C LYS A 190 -0.85 -18.35 -7.67
N GLY A 191 -1.65 -17.97 -8.67
CA GLY A 191 -2.75 -18.79 -9.20
C GLY A 191 -4.15 -18.46 -8.65
N LYS A 192 -4.29 -17.44 -7.80
CA LYS A 192 -5.59 -16.89 -7.39
C LYS A 192 -5.80 -15.51 -8.00
N GLU A 193 -6.99 -15.27 -8.52
CA GLU A 193 -7.45 -13.98 -9.04
C GLU A 193 -8.46 -13.36 -8.07
N LEU A 194 -8.42 -12.03 -7.91
CA LEU A 194 -9.39 -11.31 -7.10
C LEU A 194 -10.61 -11.03 -7.97
N LEU A 195 -11.77 -10.98 -7.35
CA LEU A 195 -13.00 -10.62 -8.04
C LEU A 195 -12.92 -9.13 -8.39
N SER A 196 -13.07 -8.80 -9.67
CA SER A 196 -13.10 -7.42 -10.12
C SER A 196 -14.34 -7.20 -10.99
N ILE A 197 -15.16 -6.21 -10.61
CA ILE A 197 -16.02 -5.52 -11.57
C ILE A 197 -15.16 -4.36 -12.05
N ASN A 198 -14.85 -4.32 -13.34
CA ASN A 198 -14.32 -3.20 -14.12
C ASN A 198 -13.89 -1.96 -13.29
N ASP A 199 -12.59 -1.64 -13.35
CA ASP A 199 -11.84 -0.49 -12.80
C ASP A 199 -12.52 0.91 -12.98
N GLN A 200 -13.72 1.15 -12.46
CA GLN A 200 -14.44 2.43 -12.64
C GLN A 200 -14.58 3.26 -11.36
N ASN A 201 -14.30 2.68 -10.18
CA ASN A 201 -14.19 3.44 -8.94
C ASN A 201 -12.72 3.58 -8.53
N GLU A 202 -11.90 4.12 -9.42
CA GLU A 202 -10.53 4.48 -9.07
C GLU A 202 -10.51 5.86 -8.41
N MET A 203 -9.86 5.94 -7.25
CA MET A 203 -9.59 7.20 -6.57
C MET A 203 -8.84 8.13 -7.52
N MET A 204 -9.47 9.25 -7.89
CA MET A 204 -8.87 10.28 -8.71
C MET A 204 -7.77 10.97 -7.89
N PHE A 205 -6.51 10.79 -8.29
CA PHE A 205 -5.42 11.66 -7.84
C PHE A 205 -5.39 12.88 -8.78
N THR A 206 -6.17 13.91 -8.45
CA THR A 206 -6.37 15.11 -9.29
C THR A 206 -5.25 16.13 -9.14
N GLN A 207 -4.01 15.77 -9.47
CA GLN A 207 -2.91 16.76 -9.47
C GLN A 207 -2.04 16.76 -10.74
N PHE A 208 -2.37 15.96 -11.76
CA PHE A 208 -1.56 15.94 -12.99
C PHE A 208 -2.39 16.36 -14.22
N ASP A 209 -2.00 17.46 -14.85
CA ASP A 209 -2.65 17.99 -16.06
C ASP A 209 -2.21 17.18 -17.30
N PHE A 210 -2.99 16.16 -17.62
CA PHE A 210 -2.76 15.31 -18.79
C PHE A 210 -3.05 16.02 -20.12
N ASP A 211 -3.91 17.03 -20.14
CA ASP A 211 -4.22 17.76 -21.37
C ASP A 211 -2.99 18.60 -21.81
N LEU A 212 -2.31 19.21 -20.84
CA LEU A 212 -1.04 19.90 -21.07
C LEU A 212 0.08 18.93 -21.48
N LEU A 213 0.16 17.75 -20.86
CA LEU A 213 1.12 16.71 -21.25
C LEU A 213 0.89 16.28 -22.71
N VAL A 214 -0.34 15.94 -23.10
CA VAL A 214 -0.66 15.49 -24.47
C VAL A 214 -0.35 16.58 -25.50
N LYS A 215 -0.66 17.85 -25.20
CA LYS A 215 -0.32 18.98 -26.09
C LYS A 215 1.19 19.21 -26.24
N SER A 216 1.97 18.86 -25.22
CA SER A 216 3.44 18.96 -25.24
C SER A 216 4.13 17.75 -25.87
N LEU A 217 3.43 16.63 -26.01
CA LEU A 217 3.93 15.48 -26.75
C LEU A 217 3.85 15.78 -28.25
N SER A 218 4.99 15.72 -28.93
CA SER A 218 4.99 15.82 -30.39
C SER A 218 4.25 14.61 -30.96
N THR A 219 3.19 14.86 -31.73
CA THR A 219 2.34 13.85 -32.39
C THR A 219 3.13 12.91 -33.31
N PHE A 220 4.35 13.31 -33.69
CA PHE A 220 5.27 12.55 -34.54
C PHE A 220 6.10 11.49 -33.81
N ILE A 221 6.24 11.57 -32.49
CA ILE A 221 7.09 10.68 -31.67
C ILE A 221 6.23 9.77 -30.78
N VAL A 222 5.11 10.26 -30.25
CA VAL A 222 4.23 9.49 -29.34
C VAL A 222 2.80 9.50 -29.87
N PRO A 223 2.34 8.41 -30.53
CA PRO A 223 0.92 8.21 -30.82
C PRO A 223 0.09 8.19 -29.53
N GLU A 224 -1.08 8.81 -29.53
CA GLU A 224 -2.00 8.81 -28.37
C GLU A 224 -2.40 7.40 -27.92
N GLU A 225 -2.34 6.43 -28.85
CA GLU A 225 -2.61 5.01 -28.61
C GLU A 225 -1.64 4.34 -27.63
N ILE A 226 -0.42 4.89 -27.47
CA ILE A 226 0.59 4.38 -26.53
C ILE A 226 0.26 4.76 -25.08
N LEU A 227 -0.49 5.84 -24.87
CA LEU A 227 -0.92 6.31 -23.55
C LEU A 227 -2.13 5.50 -23.04
N THR A 228 -1.92 4.20 -22.80
CA THR A 228 -2.91 3.33 -22.18
C THR A 228 -3.27 3.82 -20.77
N SER A 229 -4.42 3.38 -20.24
CA SER A 229 -4.84 3.70 -18.88
C SER A 229 -3.77 3.37 -17.84
N GLU A 230 -3.06 2.25 -18.01
CA GLU A 230 -1.96 1.84 -17.12
C GLU A 230 -0.77 2.80 -17.16
N VAL A 231 -0.38 3.29 -18.34
CA VAL A 231 0.72 4.26 -18.51
C VAL A 231 0.33 5.62 -17.90
N LYS A 232 -0.91 6.07 -18.10
CA LYS A 232 -1.41 7.28 -17.44
C LYS A 232 -1.37 7.14 -15.91
N LYS A 233 -1.73 5.98 -15.37
CA LYS A 233 -1.63 5.69 -13.92
C LYS A 233 -0.20 5.72 -13.39
N THR A 234 0.78 5.26 -14.16
CA THR A 234 2.19 5.31 -13.71
C THR A 234 2.77 6.71 -13.83
N ILE A 235 2.41 7.45 -14.88
CA ILE A 235 2.79 8.85 -15.06
C ILE A 235 2.29 9.71 -13.89
N SER A 236 1.02 9.59 -13.50
CA SER A 236 0.48 10.38 -12.38
C SER A 236 1.19 10.07 -11.06
N ARG A 237 1.50 8.80 -10.79
CA ARG A 237 2.27 8.38 -9.61
C ARG A 237 3.70 8.93 -9.61
N LEU A 238 4.37 8.90 -10.76
CA LEU A 238 5.75 9.41 -10.88
C LEU A 238 5.78 10.93 -10.78
N ALA A 239 4.85 11.63 -11.43
CA ALA A 239 4.71 13.07 -11.35
C ALA A 239 4.47 13.52 -9.91
N PHE A 240 3.63 12.80 -9.16
CA PHE A 240 3.40 13.07 -7.75
C PHE A 240 4.66 12.84 -6.90
N VAL A 241 5.34 11.71 -7.06
CA VAL A 241 6.51 11.33 -6.24
C VAL A 241 7.71 12.25 -6.49
N TYR A 242 7.95 12.63 -7.74
CA TYR A 242 9.12 13.42 -8.14
C TYR A 242 8.80 14.90 -8.40
N LYS A 243 7.53 15.33 -8.20
CA LYS A 243 7.02 16.67 -8.52
C LYS A 243 7.38 17.12 -9.95
N ILE A 244 7.25 16.20 -10.90
CA ILE A 244 7.58 16.46 -12.31
C ILE A 244 6.44 17.24 -12.94
N GLU A 245 6.75 18.37 -13.59
CA GLU A 245 5.75 19.15 -14.31
C GLU A 245 5.33 18.46 -15.62
N PRO A 246 4.13 18.73 -16.17
CA PRO A 246 3.64 18.03 -17.36
C PRO A 246 4.57 18.17 -18.59
N LEU A 247 5.24 19.31 -18.75
CA LEU A 247 6.21 19.55 -19.82
C LEU A 247 7.46 18.68 -19.66
N GLU A 248 7.98 18.55 -18.45
CA GLU A 248 9.17 17.76 -18.15
C GLU A 248 8.87 16.27 -18.30
N MET A 249 7.69 15.85 -17.85
CA MET A 249 7.20 14.48 -18.00
C MET A 249 7.05 14.10 -19.48
N SER A 250 6.69 15.04 -20.35
CA SER A 250 6.64 14.79 -21.79
C SER A 250 8.01 14.40 -22.37
N SER A 251 9.09 15.03 -21.90
CA SER A 251 10.46 14.72 -22.33
C SER A 251 10.91 13.34 -21.82
N ILE A 252 10.51 12.97 -20.60
CA ILE A 252 10.80 11.67 -19.99
C ILE A 252 10.07 10.55 -20.75
N VAL A 253 8.82 10.79 -21.13
CA VAL A 253 8.01 9.87 -21.94
C VAL A 253 8.63 9.69 -23.34
N GLN A 254 9.07 10.77 -24.00
CA GLN A 254 9.74 10.71 -25.30
C GLN A 254 11.07 9.94 -25.24
N GLN A 255 11.87 10.15 -24.19
CA GLN A 255 13.12 9.43 -23.99
C GLN A 255 12.93 7.94 -23.68
N ALA A 256 11.86 7.60 -22.95
CA ALA A 256 11.52 6.21 -22.66
C ALA A 256 11.01 5.45 -23.91
N LEU A 257 10.49 6.16 -24.91
CA LEU A 257 9.99 5.58 -26.16
C LEU A 257 11.06 5.48 -27.28
N LEU A 258 12.26 6.02 -27.07
CA LEU A 258 13.27 6.16 -28.12
C LEU A 258 13.80 4.82 -28.69
N HIS A 259 13.61 3.72 -27.96
CA HIS A 259 14.20 2.42 -28.29
C HIS A 259 13.19 1.29 -28.51
N ASP A 260 11.90 1.50 -28.22
CA ASP A 260 10.85 0.48 -28.35
C ASP A 260 9.54 1.08 -28.87
N GLU A 261 8.80 0.33 -29.69
CA GLU A 261 7.45 0.70 -30.15
C GLU A 261 6.40 0.64 -29.02
N LYS A 262 6.77 0.13 -27.84
CA LYS A 262 5.93 0.00 -26.66
C LYS A 262 6.59 0.67 -25.46
N LEU A 263 5.80 1.42 -24.69
CA LEU A 263 6.29 2.10 -23.51
C LEU A 263 6.35 1.13 -22.31
N ASP A 264 7.55 0.71 -21.93
CA ASP A 264 7.77 -0.10 -20.72
C ASP A 264 7.67 0.78 -19.45
N LEU A 265 6.85 0.34 -18.51
CA LEU A 265 6.64 0.99 -17.20
C LEU A 265 7.92 1.01 -16.36
N LEU A 266 8.78 0.00 -16.49
CA LEU A 266 10.06 -0.06 -15.77
C LEU A 266 11.06 0.95 -16.31
N GLU A 267 11.10 1.11 -17.63
CA GLU A 267 11.99 2.07 -18.29
C GLU A 267 11.55 3.51 -18.02
N LEU A 268 10.25 3.80 -18.07
CA LEU A 268 9.69 5.11 -17.69
C LEU A 268 10.10 5.49 -16.25
N ARG A 269 10.03 4.54 -15.31
CA ARG A 269 10.43 4.77 -13.91
C ARG A 269 11.92 5.05 -13.79
N LYS A 270 12.76 4.34 -14.54
CA LYS A 270 14.22 4.54 -14.56
C LYS A 270 14.57 5.91 -15.14
N LYS A 271 13.90 6.31 -16.23
CA LYS A 271 14.10 7.63 -16.86
C LYS A 271 13.62 8.78 -15.98
N ALA A 272 12.50 8.63 -15.27
CA ALA A 272 12.06 9.61 -14.29
C ALA A 272 13.08 9.77 -13.13
N GLN A 273 13.70 8.67 -12.68
CA GLN A 273 14.76 8.71 -11.68
C GLN A 273 16.06 9.33 -12.19
N GLU A 274 16.42 9.08 -13.46
CA GLU A 274 17.59 9.68 -14.12
C GLU A 274 17.39 11.18 -14.31
N TRP A 275 16.22 11.61 -14.80
CA TRP A 275 15.85 13.02 -14.95
C TRP A 275 15.94 13.76 -13.61
N TYR A 276 15.36 13.18 -12.55
CA TYR A 276 15.39 13.78 -11.22
C TYR A 276 16.82 13.99 -10.71
N LYS A 277 17.72 13.01 -10.93
CA LYS A 277 19.15 13.11 -10.57
C LYS A 277 19.92 14.14 -11.39
N VAL A 278 19.44 14.48 -12.58
CA VAL A 278 20.08 15.45 -13.47
C VAL A 278 19.64 16.88 -13.12
N GLU A 279 18.35 17.11 -12.92
CA GLU A 279 17.78 18.43 -12.57
C GLU A 279 18.11 18.84 -11.12
N HIS A 280 17.96 17.92 -10.18
CA HIS A 280 18.13 18.21 -8.74
C HIS A 280 19.46 17.66 -8.19
N GLY A 281 20.32 17.08 -9.04
CA GLY A 281 21.61 16.52 -8.63
C GLY A 281 21.49 15.31 -7.68
N ASN A 282 22.32 15.29 -6.64
CA ASN A 282 22.25 14.30 -5.56
C ASN A 282 21.30 14.74 -4.42
N GLU A 283 20.50 15.81 -4.62
CA GLU A 283 19.46 16.18 -3.66
C GLU A 283 18.34 15.14 -3.77
N PRO A 284 17.98 14.47 -2.66
CA PRO A 284 16.89 13.51 -2.69
C PRO A 284 15.54 14.21 -2.87
N PRO A 285 14.51 13.46 -3.32
CA PRO A 285 13.09 13.66 -3.08
C PRO A 285 12.75 14.76 -2.10
N GLY A 286 11.90 15.78 -2.35
CA GLY A 286 11.50 16.83 -1.38
C GLY A 286 10.89 16.36 -0.03
N ILE A 287 11.62 15.52 0.70
CA ILE A 287 11.32 14.70 1.87
C ILE A 287 12.10 15.29 3.06
N GLY A 288 13.32 15.77 2.83
CA GLY A 288 14.12 16.49 3.83
C GLY A 288 13.58 17.88 4.22
N MET A 289 12.67 18.44 3.41
CA MET A 289 11.98 19.72 3.67
C MET A 289 10.58 19.55 4.30
N GLN A 290 10.14 18.31 4.54
CA GLN A 290 8.82 18.07 5.14
C GLN A 290 8.83 18.44 6.63
N LYS A 291 7.80 19.18 7.04
CA LYS A 291 7.53 19.50 8.45
C LYS A 291 6.70 18.38 9.08
N GLN A 292 6.64 18.34 10.41
CA GLN A 292 5.82 17.33 11.08
C GLN A 292 4.34 17.52 10.71
N PRO A 293 3.61 16.45 10.36
CA PRO A 293 2.20 16.56 9.98
C PRO A 293 1.37 17.17 11.11
N VAL A 294 0.46 18.09 10.76
CA VAL A 294 -0.36 18.89 11.70
C VAL A 294 -1.10 18.01 12.73
N ASN A 295 -1.53 16.81 12.33
CA ASN A 295 -2.24 15.85 13.20
C ASN A 295 -1.37 15.26 14.33
N GLN A 296 -0.05 15.36 14.23
CA GLN A 296 0.89 14.89 15.25
C GLN A 296 1.64 16.05 15.93
N GLN A 297 1.29 17.28 15.60
CA GLN A 297 1.78 18.46 16.31
C GLN A 297 0.99 18.62 17.60
N THR A 298 1.66 18.41 18.73
CA THR A 298 1.04 18.55 20.06
C THR A 298 0.77 20.00 20.42
N MET A 299 1.42 20.95 19.74
CA MET A 299 1.30 22.40 19.96
C MET A 299 0.59 23.16 18.83
N ALA A 300 -0.10 22.48 17.91
CA ALA A 300 -0.90 23.13 16.88
C ALA A 300 -2.01 23.99 17.53
N GLY A 301 -1.98 25.31 17.31
CA GLY A 301 -2.97 26.26 17.81
C GLY A 301 -2.84 26.69 19.28
N LYS A 302 -1.78 26.29 20.00
CA LYS A 302 -1.52 26.72 21.39
C LYS A 302 -0.29 27.63 21.48
N GLU A 303 -0.39 28.70 22.27
CA GLU A 303 0.79 29.52 22.60
C GLU A 303 1.62 28.81 23.69
N PRO A 304 2.93 28.60 23.47
CA PRO A 304 3.77 27.88 24.41
C PRO A 304 4.04 28.73 25.65
N GLN A 305 3.66 28.22 26.83
CA GLN A 305 3.87 28.89 28.12
C GLN A 305 5.18 28.46 28.78
N THR A 306 5.65 27.24 28.52
CA THR A 306 6.89 26.69 29.10
C THR A 306 8.04 26.60 28.08
N GLU A 307 9.29 26.54 28.56
CA GLU A 307 10.47 26.38 27.68
C GLU A 307 10.46 25.04 26.94
N GLU A 308 9.92 23.98 27.55
CA GLU A 308 9.73 22.67 26.92
C GLU A 308 8.74 22.73 25.75
N GLU A 309 7.62 23.44 25.92
CA GLU A 309 6.63 23.64 24.86
C GLU A 309 7.18 24.45 23.69
N ARG A 310 8.10 25.39 23.94
CA ARG A 310 8.79 26.12 22.87
C ARG A 310 9.72 25.21 22.06
N ALA A 311 10.45 24.32 22.73
CA ALA A 311 11.31 23.35 22.05
C ALA A 311 10.50 22.34 21.22
N ILE A 312 9.38 21.86 21.77
CA ILE A 312 8.45 20.98 21.05
C ILE A 312 7.91 21.67 19.79
N LYS A 313 7.42 22.90 19.91
CA LYS A 313 6.94 23.69 18.77
C LYS A 313 8.04 23.93 17.73
N PHE A 314 9.28 24.17 18.16
CA PHE A 314 10.42 24.34 17.27
C PHE A 314 10.70 23.06 16.45
N TYR A 315 10.75 21.90 17.08
CA TYR A 315 10.97 20.63 16.38
C TYR A 315 9.79 20.20 15.50
N GLU A 316 8.56 20.57 15.87
CA GLU A 316 7.34 20.31 15.09
C GLU A 316 7.28 21.17 13.81
N THR A 317 7.80 22.40 13.85
CA THR A 317 7.64 23.41 12.77
C THR A 317 8.86 23.59 11.87
N THR A 318 10.00 23.00 12.23
CA THR A 318 11.26 23.07 11.48
C THR A 318 11.49 21.76 10.71
N SER A 319 12.01 21.82 9.50
CA SER A 319 12.39 20.60 8.76
C SER A 319 13.77 20.06 9.21
N PRO A 320 14.05 18.75 9.06
CA PRO A 320 15.35 18.17 9.42
C PRO A 320 16.54 18.79 8.70
N LEU A 321 16.35 19.24 7.46
CA LEU A 321 17.37 19.94 6.72
C LEU A 321 17.60 21.35 7.28
N GLU A 322 16.53 22.13 7.49
CA GLU A 322 16.63 23.47 8.12
C GLU A 322 17.24 23.40 9.52
N LEU A 323 16.96 22.35 10.30
CA LEU A 323 17.54 22.17 11.63
C LEU A 323 19.06 22.03 11.56
N LEU A 324 19.57 21.20 10.64
CA LEU A 324 21.02 21.06 10.45
C LEU A 324 21.65 22.36 9.96
N GLU A 325 20.98 23.11 9.07
CA GLU A 325 21.44 24.44 8.65
C GLU A 325 21.52 25.43 9.82
N ILE A 326 20.48 25.48 10.66
CA ILE A 326 20.44 26.32 11.86
C ILE A 326 21.60 25.97 12.83
N ARG A 327 21.87 24.67 13.00
CA ARG A 327 22.95 24.16 13.86
C ARG A 327 24.35 24.39 13.28
N SER A 328 24.47 24.45 11.95
CA SER A 328 25.70 24.76 11.21
C SER A 328 25.88 26.25 10.92
N HIS A 329 25.13 27.14 11.59
CA HIS A 329 25.20 28.60 11.43
C HIS A 329 24.89 29.09 10.00
N GLY A 330 23.98 28.42 9.29
CA GLY A 330 23.59 28.76 7.92
C GLY A 330 24.55 28.24 6.84
N GLY A 331 25.48 27.36 7.19
CA GLY A 331 26.29 26.62 6.22
C GLY A 331 25.48 25.54 5.51
N LYS A 332 25.77 25.30 4.23
CA LYS A 332 25.16 24.20 3.46
C LYS A 332 25.45 22.86 4.14
N VAL A 333 24.40 22.06 4.33
CA VAL A 333 24.49 20.73 4.94
C VAL A 333 25.34 19.81 4.06
N ALA A 334 26.24 19.03 4.67
CA ALA A 334 27.06 18.09 3.94
C ALA A 334 26.20 16.96 3.34
N ALA A 335 26.53 16.51 2.12
CA ALA A 335 25.80 15.42 1.46
C ALA A 335 25.79 14.10 2.26
N ALA A 336 26.76 13.89 3.16
CA ALA A 336 26.78 12.77 4.09
C ALA A 336 25.64 12.86 5.13
N ASP A 337 25.34 14.06 5.62
CA ASP A 337 24.30 14.31 6.62
C ASP A 337 22.91 14.32 5.98
N VAL A 338 22.79 14.78 4.73
CA VAL A 338 21.56 14.64 3.93
C VAL A 338 21.18 13.16 3.76
N LYS A 339 22.15 12.29 3.48
CA LYS A 339 21.93 10.83 3.40
C LYS A 339 21.51 10.21 4.74
N ILE A 340 21.91 10.82 5.85
CA ILE A 340 21.47 10.38 7.19
C ILE A 340 20.01 10.80 7.41
N ILE A 341 19.62 12.01 7.05
CA ILE A 341 18.22 12.45 7.08
C ILE A 341 17.36 11.52 6.20
N GLU A 342 17.84 11.22 5.00
CA GLU A 342 17.16 10.31 4.07
C GLU A 342 16.99 8.92 4.69
N SER A 343 18.02 8.32 5.30
CA SER A 343 17.87 7.01 5.94
C SER A 343 16.93 7.06 7.14
N LEU A 344 16.92 8.15 7.92
CA LEU A 344 16.00 8.31 9.05
C LEU A 344 14.52 8.35 8.62
N ILE A 345 14.22 9.00 7.49
CA ILE A 345 12.85 9.17 7.01
C ILE A 345 12.41 7.99 6.13
N LEU A 346 13.27 7.50 5.22
CA LEU A 346 12.93 6.42 4.29
C LEU A 346 13.14 5.03 4.89
N ASP A 347 14.31 4.77 5.47
CA ASP A 347 14.65 3.42 5.96
C ASP A 347 14.02 3.14 7.33
N HIS A 348 14.06 4.13 8.24
CA HIS A 348 13.56 3.99 9.62
C HIS A 348 12.13 4.53 9.83
N GLN A 349 11.56 5.21 8.83
CA GLN A 349 10.19 5.76 8.83
C GLN A 349 9.91 6.69 10.02
N LEU A 350 10.93 7.43 10.49
CA LEU A 350 10.74 8.42 11.55
C LEU A 350 10.06 9.67 10.98
N LEU A 351 9.12 10.23 11.75
CA LEU A 351 8.51 11.51 11.42
C LEU A 351 9.53 12.64 11.48
N PRO A 352 9.39 13.71 10.66
CA PRO A 352 10.37 14.79 10.60
C PRO A 352 10.69 15.42 11.96
N GLY A 353 9.69 15.66 12.81
CA GLY A 353 9.91 16.20 14.15
C GLY A 353 10.59 15.22 15.12
N VAL A 354 10.34 13.92 15.00
CA VAL A 354 11.03 12.90 15.80
C VAL A 354 12.49 12.74 15.32
N ALA A 355 12.71 12.81 14.01
CA ALA A 355 14.04 12.84 13.40
C ALA A 355 14.82 14.08 13.85
N ASN A 356 14.17 15.24 13.94
CA ASN A 356 14.76 16.47 14.49
C ASN A 356 15.29 16.29 15.91
N VAL A 357 14.48 15.70 16.79
CA VAL A 357 14.90 15.42 18.18
C VAL A 357 16.07 14.44 18.22
N LEU A 358 16.06 13.41 17.37
CA LEU A 358 17.15 12.44 17.28
C LEU A 358 18.45 13.07 16.78
N LEU A 359 18.37 13.91 15.73
CA LEU A 359 19.51 14.62 15.17
C LEU A 359 20.12 15.58 16.19
N ASP A 360 19.29 16.40 16.85
CA ASP A 360 19.77 17.30 17.90
C ASP A 360 20.36 16.52 19.08
N PHE A 361 19.72 15.43 19.52
CA PHE A 361 20.27 14.57 20.57
C PHE A 361 21.66 14.02 20.22
N MET A 362 21.84 13.56 18.98
CA MET A 362 23.11 13.00 18.52
C MET A 362 24.18 14.08 18.34
N LEU A 363 23.80 15.27 17.85
CA LEU A 363 24.71 16.43 17.77
C LEU A 363 25.21 16.85 19.16
N TYR A 364 24.32 16.93 20.16
CA TYR A 364 24.72 17.30 21.53
C TYR A 364 25.49 16.19 22.26
N SER A 365 25.22 14.91 21.98
CA SER A 365 25.87 13.79 22.67
C SER A 365 27.26 13.45 22.13
N HIS A 366 27.58 13.86 20.90
CA HIS A 366 28.80 13.46 20.19
C HIS A 366 29.61 14.65 19.65
N ASP A 367 29.62 15.79 20.35
CA ASP A 367 30.39 16.98 19.99
C ASP A 367 30.15 17.45 18.53
N MET A 368 28.89 17.56 18.14
CA MET A 368 28.44 18.00 16.80
C MET A 368 28.82 17.06 15.64
N LYS A 369 29.16 15.79 15.91
CA LYS A 369 29.48 14.79 14.88
C LYS A 369 28.34 13.83 14.64
N LEU A 370 27.87 13.74 13.39
CA LEU A 370 26.88 12.77 12.95
C LEU A 370 27.57 11.51 12.43
N SER A 371 27.41 10.39 13.13
CA SER A 371 27.92 9.10 12.66
C SER A 371 26.75 8.20 12.24
N LYS A 372 26.68 7.89 10.95
CA LYS A 372 25.59 7.12 10.35
C LYS A 372 25.29 5.81 11.09
N ALA A 373 26.31 5.03 11.41
CA ALA A 373 26.16 3.73 12.06
C ALA A 373 25.54 3.79 13.47
N LEU A 374 25.84 4.84 14.25
CA LEU A 374 25.22 5.01 15.57
C LEU A 374 23.79 5.51 15.43
N ILE A 375 23.56 6.47 14.53
CA ILE A 375 22.24 7.04 14.26
C ILE A 375 21.28 5.94 13.78
N ASP A 376 21.69 5.09 12.85
CA ASP A 376 20.88 3.97 12.37
C ASP A 376 20.50 2.98 13.50
N LYS A 377 21.40 2.77 14.47
CA LYS A 377 21.14 1.88 15.61
C LYS A 377 20.10 2.48 16.57
N VAL A 378 20.18 3.78 16.85
CA VAL A 378 19.23 4.48 17.71
C VAL A 378 17.89 4.65 16.98
N ALA A 379 17.91 5.00 15.70
CA ALA A 379 16.73 5.11 14.84
C ALA A 379 15.97 3.78 14.74
N GLY A 380 16.67 2.66 14.54
CA GLY A 380 16.07 1.33 14.55
C GLY A 380 15.45 0.96 15.91
N HIS A 381 16.00 1.44 17.02
CA HIS A 381 15.42 1.27 18.35
C HIS A 381 14.16 2.11 18.55
N TRP A 382 14.16 3.36 18.08
CA TRP A 382 13.01 4.26 18.16
C TRP A 382 11.86 3.82 17.24
N SER A 383 12.20 3.34 16.04
CA SER A 383 11.26 2.74 15.09
C SER A 383 10.55 1.51 15.69
N ARG A 384 11.28 0.60 16.37
CA ARG A 384 10.68 -0.54 17.09
C ARG A 384 9.77 -0.13 18.23
N LYS A 385 10.08 0.99 18.91
CA LYS A 385 9.26 1.57 19.97
C LYS A 385 8.05 2.36 19.46
N LYS A 386 7.90 2.50 18.13
CA LYS A 386 6.80 3.20 17.46
C LYS A 386 6.59 4.62 17.99
N VAL A 387 7.67 5.37 18.18
CA VAL A 387 7.63 6.75 18.67
C VAL A 387 7.05 7.65 17.59
N LYS A 388 5.93 8.30 17.88
CA LYS A 388 5.22 9.17 16.92
C LYS A 388 5.28 10.66 17.30
N ASN A 389 5.38 10.97 18.60
CA ASN A 389 5.31 12.34 19.08
C ASN A 389 6.69 12.90 19.47
N VAL A 390 6.91 14.20 19.24
CA VAL A 390 8.14 14.91 19.66
C VAL A 390 8.34 14.85 21.16
N LYS A 391 7.25 14.95 21.94
CA LYS A 391 7.30 14.84 23.41
C LYS A 391 7.81 13.46 23.88
N GLU A 392 7.34 12.40 23.24
CA GLU A 392 7.78 11.02 23.54
C GLU A 392 9.24 10.80 23.13
N ALA A 393 9.64 11.34 21.96
CA ALA A 393 11.01 11.30 21.47
C ALA A 393 11.98 12.01 22.44
N MET A 394 11.58 13.18 22.96
CA MET A 394 12.39 13.95 23.91
C MET A 394 12.58 13.20 25.24
N GLN A 395 11.51 12.57 25.77
CA GLN A 395 11.61 11.76 26.97
C GLN A 395 12.53 10.54 26.78
N LEU A 396 12.46 9.88 25.63
CA LEU A 396 13.33 8.75 25.31
C LEU A 396 14.79 9.16 25.15
N ALA A 397 15.07 10.31 24.52
CA ALA A 397 16.41 10.87 24.41
C ALA A 397 17.04 11.11 25.80
N ILE A 398 16.26 11.69 26.74
CA ILE A 398 16.71 11.91 28.13
C ILE A 398 17.01 10.59 28.84
N LEU A 399 16.15 9.58 28.68
CA LEU A 399 16.37 8.26 29.28
C LEU A 399 17.61 7.55 28.70
N GLU A 400 17.87 7.72 27.40
CA GLU A 400 19.04 7.17 26.73
C GLU A 400 20.33 7.87 27.22
N GLN A 401 20.30 9.19 27.40
CA GLN A 401 21.40 9.97 27.98
C GLN A 401 21.71 9.56 29.42
N ARG A 402 20.69 9.40 30.27
CA ARG A 402 20.85 8.95 31.66
C ARG A 402 21.50 7.57 31.72
N LYS A 403 21.06 6.63 30.89
CA LYS A 403 21.67 5.28 30.80
C LYS A 403 23.11 5.32 30.31
N ALA A 404 23.43 6.18 29.34
CA ALA A 404 24.80 6.36 28.87
C ALA A 404 25.71 6.92 29.97
N ASN A 405 25.22 7.90 30.73
CA ASN A 405 25.93 8.50 31.86
C ASN A 405 26.12 7.48 32.99
N GLU A 406 25.08 6.76 33.42
CA GLU A 406 25.18 5.70 34.43
C GLU A 406 26.18 4.60 34.04
N ALA A 407 26.19 4.17 32.77
CA ALA A 407 27.16 3.20 32.26
C ALA A 407 28.60 3.75 32.26
N SER A 408 28.78 5.06 32.09
CA SER A 408 30.09 5.71 32.20
C SER A 408 30.54 5.83 33.67
N THR A 409 29.65 6.19 34.59
CA THR A 409 29.92 6.30 36.03
C THR A 409 30.22 4.93 36.66
N GLN A 410 29.57 3.86 36.19
CA GLN A 410 29.87 2.48 36.58
C GLN A 410 31.25 2.01 36.10
N LYS A 411 31.70 2.47 34.91
CA LYS A 411 33.06 2.17 34.42
C LYS A 411 34.13 2.95 35.19
N VAL A 412 33.86 4.19 35.60
CA VAL A 412 34.78 5.00 36.42
C VAL A 412 34.87 4.45 37.85
N THR A 413 33.76 4.03 38.45
CA THR A 413 33.75 3.39 39.79
C THR A 413 34.39 1.99 39.76
N GLN A 414 34.24 1.21 38.68
CA GLN A 414 34.99 -0.05 38.51
C GLN A 414 36.49 0.17 38.23
N ALA A 415 36.87 1.25 37.54
CA ALA A 415 38.27 1.63 37.34
C ALA A 415 38.93 2.17 38.63
N GLN A 416 38.18 2.85 39.50
CA GLN A 416 38.63 3.26 40.84
C GLN A 416 38.67 2.07 41.83
N ALA A 417 37.74 1.12 41.74
CA ALA A 417 37.77 -0.12 42.52
C ALA A 417 38.95 -1.03 42.13
N LYS A 418 39.32 -1.08 40.84
CA LYS A 418 40.50 -1.83 40.35
C LYS A 418 41.85 -1.20 40.72
N LYS A 419 41.91 0.06 41.19
CA LYS A 419 43.13 0.65 41.77
C LYS A 419 43.35 0.29 43.25
N ARG A 420 42.36 -0.29 43.94
CA ARG A 420 42.47 -0.72 45.35
C ARG A 420 42.70 -2.22 45.56
N SER A 421 42.59 -3.05 44.52
CA SER A 421 42.81 -4.50 44.63
C SER A 421 43.98 -4.97 43.75
N GLY A 422 45.17 -4.49 44.07
CA GLY A 422 46.42 -4.93 43.45
C GLY A 422 47.14 -6.00 44.27
N GLN A 423 46.61 -7.23 44.36
CA GLN A 423 47.44 -8.40 44.68
C GLN A 423 46.84 -9.73 44.16
N ARG A 424 47.21 -10.01 42.89
CA ARG A 424 47.77 -11.27 42.39
C ARG A 424 47.16 -12.60 42.92
N LYS A 425 46.45 -13.31 42.03
CA LYS A 425 46.76 -14.70 41.61
C LYS A 425 45.87 -15.13 40.43
N GLN A 426 46.51 -15.60 39.37
CA GLN A 426 45.94 -16.44 38.30
C GLN A 426 45.99 -17.93 38.73
N PRO A 427 45.51 -18.90 37.92
CA PRO A 427 44.30 -18.97 37.08
C PRO A 427 43.54 -20.30 37.31
N GLN A 428 42.33 -20.49 36.76
CA GLN A 428 41.94 -21.78 36.15
C GLN A 428 40.63 -21.73 35.38
N LYS A 429 40.68 -22.29 34.17
CA LYS A 429 39.59 -22.53 33.22
C LYS A 429 38.85 -23.80 33.66
N ARG A 430 37.55 -23.74 33.91
CA ARG A 430 36.67 -24.94 33.93
C ARG A 430 35.33 -24.64 33.27
N ASP A 431 34.95 -25.62 32.47
CA ASP A 431 33.84 -25.64 31.53
C ASP A 431 32.44 -25.55 32.18
N LYS A 432 31.49 -25.11 31.36
CA LYS A 432 30.08 -24.87 31.68
C LYS A 432 29.36 -26.18 32.04
N LEU A 433 28.50 -26.13 33.07
CA LEU A 433 27.56 -27.21 33.40
C LEU A 433 26.31 -27.17 32.47
N PRO A 434 25.74 -28.33 32.06
CA PRO A 434 24.65 -28.42 31.09
C PRO A 434 23.28 -27.91 31.58
N LYS A 435 22.44 -27.45 30.64
CA LYS A 435 21.17 -26.72 30.85
C LYS A 435 20.02 -27.48 31.51
N TRP A 436 20.12 -28.79 31.77
CA TRP A 436 19.04 -29.57 32.38
C TRP A 436 18.96 -29.43 33.91
N LEU A 437 20.00 -28.89 34.57
CA LEU A 437 20.04 -28.72 36.04
C LEU A 437 19.46 -27.37 36.55
N VAL A 438 19.05 -26.46 35.66
CA VAL A 438 18.52 -25.13 36.02
C VAL A 438 16.98 -25.08 35.95
N ALA A 439 16.36 -26.08 35.32
CA ALA A 439 14.91 -26.13 35.13
C ALA A 439 14.15 -26.54 36.41
N GLU A 440 14.75 -27.29 37.33
CA GLU A 440 14.09 -27.73 38.57
C GLU A 440 14.12 -26.70 39.72
N LYS A 441 14.80 -25.56 39.56
CA LYS A 441 14.84 -24.50 40.59
C LYS A 441 13.93 -23.31 40.34
N LYS A 442 13.17 -23.30 39.23
CA LYS A 442 12.29 -22.18 38.85
C LYS A 442 10.81 -22.36 39.24
N GLU A 443 10.43 -23.49 39.83
CA GLU A 443 9.04 -23.74 40.24
C GLU A 443 8.76 -23.53 41.74
N GLN A 444 9.68 -22.95 42.52
CA GLN A 444 9.50 -22.79 43.98
C GLN A 444 9.73 -21.38 44.56
N SER A 445 9.63 -20.30 43.76
CA SER A 445 9.63 -18.94 44.35
C SER A 445 8.72 -17.97 43.61
N THR A 446 7.41 -18.23 43.65
CA THR A 446 6.35 -17.25 43.42
C THR A 446 5.44 -17.16 44.63
N THR A 447 5.81 -16.36 45.63
CA THR A 447 4.84 -15.62 46.46
C THR A 447 5.50 -14.47 47.23
N GLU A 448 4.80 -13.33 47.27
CA GLU A 448 4.93 -12.18 48.19
C GLU A 448 5.98 -11.08 47.93
N SER A 449 5.50 -9.88 47.57
CA SER A 449 5.88 -8.59 48.18
C SER A 449 4.95 -7.45 47.74
N LYS A 450 4.24 -6.83 48.71
CA LYS A 450 3.52 -5.55 48.59
C LYS A 450 4.41 -4.38 49.08
N ALA A 451 4.25 -3.23 48.42
CA ALA A 451 4.36 -1.82 48.88
C ALA A 451 5.56 -1.31 49.72
N ASN A 452 6.28 -0.30 49.19
CA ASN A 452 6.51 0.99 49.87
C ASN A 452 7.11 2.05 48.92
N GLU A 453 6.46 3.20 48.79
CA GLU A 453 6.94 4.42 48.12
C GLU A 453 7.68 5.31 49.11
N ASN A 454 8.83 5.88 48.69
CA ASN A 454 9.61 6.85 49.47
C ASN A 454 9.46 8.27 48.86
N PRO A 455 9.14 9.31 49.65
CA PRO A 455 8.81 10.66 49.16
C PRO A 455 10.01 11.56 48.79
N ASN A 456 11.25 11.05 48.81
CA ASN A 456 12.47 11.88 48.66
C ASN A 456 12.89 12.17 47.19
N ARG A 457 12.10 11.74 46.19
CA ARG A 457 12.45 11.90 44.76
C ARG A 457 12.08 13.25 44.14
N LYS A 458 11.17 14.02 44.73
CA LYS A 458 10.69 15.27 44.13
C LYS A 458 11.70 16.43 44.22
N ASN A 459 12.53 16.47 45.25
CA ASN A 459 13.44 17.61 45.47
C ASN A 459 14.70 17.57 44.59
N GLU A 460 15.12 16.38 44.11
CA GLU A 460 16.30 16.26 43.22
C GLU A 460 15.97 16.64 41.77
N ASP A 461 14.72 16.41 41.35
CA ASP A 461 14.23 16.78 40.01
C ASP A 461 14.16 18.32 39.84
N GLU A 462 13.73 19.04 40.88
CA GLU A 462 13.69 20.52 40.88
C GLU A 462 15.10 21.15 40.84
N GLN A 463 16.07 20.57 41.56
CA GLN A 463 17.45 21.10 41.61
C GLN A 463 18.23 20.87 40.32
N SER A 464 18.01 19.74 39.62
CA SER A 464 18.66 19.49 38.32
C SER A 464 18.11 20.40 37.21
N PHE A 465 16.83 20.79 37.33
CA PHE A 465 16.15 21.69 36.41
C PHE A 465 16.63 23.15 36.58
N GLU A 466 16.82 23.60 37.82
CA GLU A 466 17.41 24.92 38.11
C GLU A 466 18.84 25.07 37.54
N GLN A 467 19.66 24.03 37.62
CA GLN A 467 21.01 24.04 37.06
C GLN A 467 21.03 24.10 35.52
N MET A 468 20.05 23.47 34.87
CA MET A 468 19.89 23.54 33.40
C MET A 468 19.45 24.94 32.94
N LEU A 469 18.56 25.59 33.69
CA LEU A 469 18.10 26.97 33.46
C LEU A 469 19.21 28.01 33.72
N GLU A 470 20.06 27.82 34.72
CA GLU A 470 21.22 28.70 34.96
C GLU A 470 22.22 28.67 33.80
N ASN A 471 22.44 27.50 33.19
CA ASN A 471 23.33 27.36 32.05
C ASN A 471 22.75 28.02 30.77
N LEU A 472 21.42 27.99 30.60
CA LEU A 472 20.71 28.75 29.57
C LEU A 472 20.79 30.28 29.79
N ARG A 473 20.71 30.74 31.05
CA ARG A 473 20.89 32.15 31.42
C ARG A 473 22.32 32.65 31.17
N LYS A 474 23.34 31.87 31.52
CA LYS A 474 24.75 32.21 31.27
C LYS A 474 25.06 32.29 29.76
N SER A 475 24.46 31.42 28.96
CA SER A 475 24.53 31.45 27.49
C SER A 475 23.84 32.68 26.87
N LYS A 476 22.70 33.12 27.42
CA LYS A 476 22.02 34.36 26.98
C LYS A 476 22.71 35.64 27.44
N ALA A 477 23.28 35.68 28.66
CA ALA A 477 24.01 36.84 29.16
C ALA A 477 25.30 37.13 28.36
N GLN A 478 25.94 36.09 27.80
CA GLN A 478 27.07 36.26 26.88
C GLN A 478 26.66 36.77 25.47
N LYS A 479 25.38 36.71 25.10
CA LYS A 479 24.84 37.22 23.81
C LYS A 479 24.19 38.60 23.91
N GLY A 480 24.07 39.19 25.10
CA GLY A 480 23.48 40.52 25.32
C GLY A 480 24.48 41.67 25.47
N GLY A 481 25.77 41.42 25.28
CA GLY A 481 26.83 42.41 25.41
C GLY A 481 27.71 42.48 24.17
N LYS A 482 27.16 43.00 23.06
CA LYS A 482 27.87 43.75 22.03
C LYS A 482 26.89 44.38 21.05
#